data_AF-A0AAD7ACD1-F1
#
_entry.id   AF-A0AAD7ACD1-F1
#
_cell.length_a   1.000
_cell.length_b   1.000
_cell.length_c   1.000
_cell.angle_alpha   90.00
_cell.angle_beta   90.00
_cell.angle_gamma   90.00
#
_symmetry.space_group_name_H-M   'P 1'
#
loop_
_entity.id
_entity.type
_entity.pdbx_description
1 polymer ?
#
loop_
_entity_poly.entity_id
_entity_poly.type
_entity_poly.pdbx_seq_one_letter_code
_entity_poly.pdbx_strand_id
1 'polypeptide(L)'
;NWPYTFQMDVEDVWNVFFLHNLILDHATRNSALQLSHNVPSQAERLRPALYDRNQRMAGPGQNTWNHACNDCCWFNKREDGMIYEFGFLINGDCTHKLFPM
;
A
#
# COMPACT_ATOMS: atom_id res chain seq x y z
N ASN A 1 0.36 19.07 -35.71
CA ASN A 1 -0.53 19.30 -34.55
C ASN A 1 -0.20 18.33 -33.45
N TRP A 2 0.29 18.83 -32.33
CA TRP A 2 0.54 18.04 -31.12
C TRP A 2 -0.77 18.00 -30.30
N PRO A 3 -1.39 16.83 -30.09
CA PRO A 3 -2.73 16.76 -29.48
C PRO A 3 -2.71 16.84 -27.94
N TYR A 4 -1.54 16.95 -27.32
CA TYR A 4 -1.42 16.91 -25.87
C TYR A 4 -1.41 18.33 -25.28
N THR A 5 -2.22 18.51 -24.26
CA THR A 5 -2.26 19.71 -23.42
C THR A 5 -1.30 19.57 -22.25
N PHE A 6 -0.77 20.69 -21.75
CA PHE A 6 0.00 20.74 -20.50
C PHE A 6 -0.89 20.88 -19.27
N GLN A 7 -2.21 20.89 -19.45
CA GLN A 7 -3.17 20.88 -18.35
C GLN A 7 -3.36 19.45 -17.85
N MET A 8 -3.07 19.26 -16.57
CA MET A 8 -3.31 18.03 -15.84
C MET A 8 -4.66 18.15 -15.14
N ASP A 9 -5.50 17.12 -15.25
CA ASP A 9 -6.75 17.05 -14.51
C ASP A 9 -6.68 16.03 -13.36
N VAL A 10 -7.80 15.86 -12.65
CA VAL A 10 -7.89 14.95 -11.51
C VAL A 10 -7.77 13.49 -11.97
N GLU A 11 -8.26 13.15 -13.15
CA GLU A 11 -8.18 11.79 -13.71
C GLU A 11 -6.73 11.42 -14.03
N ASP A 12 -5.94 12.36 -14.56
CA ASP A 12 -4.51 12.18 -14.79
C ASP A 12 -3.77 11.83 -13.49
N VAL A 13 -4.06 12.57 -12.41
CA VAL A 13 -3.44 12.33 -11.09
C VAL A 13 -3.77 10.92 -10.60
N TRP A 14 -5.03 10.50 -10.68
CA TRP A 14 -5.44 9.16 -10.25
C TRP A 14 -4.82 8.06 -11.13
N ASN A 15 -4.81 8.24 -12.45
CA ASN A 15 -4.21 7.28 -13.38
C ASN A 15 -2.72 7.08 -13.09
N VAL A 16 -1.97 8.17 -12.91
CA VAL A 16 -0.54 8.12 -12.59
C VAL A 16 -0.33 7.51 -11.21
N PHE A 17 -1.13 7.90 -10.21
CA PHE A 17 -1.03 7.34 -8.86
C PHE A 17 -1.20 5.81 -8.87
N PHE A 18 -2.26 5.30 -9.49
CA PHE A 18 -2.51 3.85 -9.54
C PHE A 18 -1.47 3.11 -10.36
N LEU A 19 -1.09 3.64 -11.53
CA LEU A 19 -0.07 3.03 -12.38
C LEU A 19 1.29 2.97 -11.66
N HIS A 20 1.70 4.05 -11.00
CA HIS A 20 2.95 4.10 -10.24
C HIS A 20 2.95 3.07 -9.11
N ASN A 21 1.85 2.96 -8.36
CA ASN A 21 1.71 1.94 -7.30
C ASN A 21 1.80 0.51 -7.84
N LEU A 22 1.24 0.22 -9.02
CA LEU A 22 1.36 -1.08 -9.67
C LEU A 22 2.80 -1.37 -10.12
N ILE A 23 3.50 -0.36 -10.68
CA ILE A 23 4.90 -0.50 -11.07
C ILE A 23 5.76 -0.82 -9.84
N LEU A 24 5.56 -0.11 -8.72
CA LEU A 24 6.27 -0.39 -7.48
C LEU A 24 6.00 -1.81 -6.95
N ASP A 25 4.74 -2.26 -6.91
CA ASP A 25 4.38 -3.62 -6.50
C ASP A 25 5.03 -4.69 -7.39
N HIS A 26 5.07 -4.47 -8.70
CA HIS A 26 5.69 -5.40 -9.62
C HIS A 26 7.23 -5.40 -9.50
N ALA A 27 7.84 -4.24 -9.29
CA ALA A 27 9.27 -4.10 -9.06
C ALA A 27 9.73 -4.79 -7.77
N THR A 28 9.01 -4.62 -6.66
CA THR A 28 9.35 -5.28 -5.38
C THR A 28 9.25 -6.80 -5.46
N ARG A 29 8.35 -7.32 -6.29
CA ARG A 29 8.18 -8.76 -6.54
C ARG A 29 9.04 -9.30 -7.69
N ASN A 30 9.89 -8.46 -8.30
CA ASN A 30 10.69 -8.81 -9.48
C ASN A 30 9.84 -9.44 -10.61
N SER A 31 8.72 -8.80 -10.94
CA SER A 31 7.79 -9.26 -11.97
C SER A 31 7.45 -8.14 -12.95
N ALA A 32 6.99 -8.47 -14.15
CA ALA A 32 6.57 -7.48 -15.14
C ALA A 32 5.07 -7.15 -14.98
N LEU A 33 4.73 -5.85 -15.03
CA LEU A 33 3.34 -5.41 -15.09
C LEU A 33 2.80 -5.66 -16.51
N GLN A 34 1.73 -6.45 -16.62
CA GLN A 34 1.05 -6.75 -17.88
C GLN A 34 -0.35 -6.13 -17.86
N LEU A 35 -0.67 -5.33 -18.88
CA LEU A 35 -1.93 -4.62 -19.00
C LEU A 35 -2.53 -4.83 -20.38
N SER A 36 -3.85 -4.98 -20.46
CA SER A 36 -4.57 -5.08 -21.73
C SER A 36 -4.49 -3.76 -22.50
N HIS A 37 -4.00 -3.81 -23.73
CA HIS A 37 -3.93 -2.63 -24.58
C HIS A 37 -5.32 -2.19 -25.07
N ASN A 38 -6.12 -3.15 -25.53
CA ASN A 38 -7.40 -2.93 -26.21
C ASN A 38 -8.58 -2.90 -25.21
N VAL A 39 -8.69 -1.83 -24.44
CA VAL A 39 -9.80 -1.62 -23.49
C VAL A 39 -10.34 -0.19 -23.58
N PRO A 40 -11.62 0.06 -23.21
CA PRO A 40 -12.27 1.35 -23.43
C PRO A 40 -11.73 2.51 -22.57
N SER A 41 -11.08 2.22 -21.43
CA SER A 41 -10.60 3.25 -20.50
C SER A 41 -9.37 2.79 -19.72
N GLN A 42 -8.64 3.76 -19.14
CA GLN A 42 -7.54 3.46 -18.21
C GLN A 42 -8.02 2.76 -16.94
N ALA A 43 -9.19 3.14 -16.41
CA ALA A 43 -9.79 2.47 -15.27
C ALA A 43 -9.97 0.96 -15.55
N GLU A 44 -10.56 0.58 -16.70
CA GLU A 44 -10.70 -0.83 -17.09
C GLU A 44 -9.35 -1.51 -17.37
N ARG A 45 -8.36 -0.75 -17.85
CA ARG A 45 -6.99 -1.26 -18.06
C ARG A 45 -6.33 -1.66 -16.75
N LEU A 46 -6.41 -0.81 -15.72
CA LEU A 46 -5.73 -1.00 -14.44
C LEU A 46 -6.52 -1.90 -13.49
N ARG A 47 -7.84 -1.99 -13.64
CA ARG A 47 -8.75 -2.71 -12.72
C ARG A 47 -8.31 -4.14 -12.40
N PRO A 48 -7.94 -5.02 -13.37
CA PRO A 48 -7.51 -6.38 -13.05
C PRO A 48 -6.24 -6.41 -12.17
N ALA A 49 -5.22 -5.63 -12.55
CA ALA A 49 -3.97 -5.57 -11.82
C ALA A 49 -4.12 -4.98 -10.41
N LEU A 50 -4.98 -3.96 -10.25
CA LEU A 50 -5.33 -3.38 -8.96
C LEU A 50 -6.09 -4.38 -8.08
N TYR A 51 -7.01 -5.15 -8.65
CA TYR A 51 -7.71 -6.20 -7.94
C TYR A 51 -6.74 -7.27 -7.43
N ASP A 52 -5.84 -7.76 -8.29
CA ASP A 52 -4.86 -8.77 -7.90
C ASP A 52 -3.89 -8.25 -6.83
N ARG A 53 -3.49 -6.98 -6.92
CA ARG A 53 -2.70 -6.32 -5.87
C ARG A 53 -3.46 -6.27 -4.55
N ASN A 54 -4.73 -5.88 -4.58
CA ASN A 54 -5.57 -5.82 -3.36
C ASN A 54 -5.75 -7.20 -2.74
N GLN A 55 -5.94 -8.25 -3.54
CA GLN A 55 -6.00 -9.62 -3.05
C GLN A 55 -4.69 -10.06 -2.37
N ARG A 56 -3.54 -9.72 -2.97
CA ARG A 56 -2.23 -10.00 -2.34
C ARG A 56 -2.02 -9.21 -1.06
N MET A 57 -2.42 -7.94 -1.03
CA MET A 57 -2.25 -7.05 0.13
C MET A 57 -3.32 -7.22 1.21
N ALA A 58 -4.32 -8.07 1.00
CA ALA A 58 -5.29 -8.35 2.05
C ALA A 58 -4.61 -9.14 3.17
N GLY A 59 -4.56 -8.58 4.38
CA GLY A 59 -3.99 -9.24 5.53
C GLY A 59 -2.45 -9.33 5.47
N PRO A 60 -1.85 -10.53 5.66
CA PRO A 60 -0.40 -10.70 5.82
C PRO A 60 0.48 -10.22 4.66
N GLY A 61 -0.10 -9.94 3.49
CA GLY A 61 0.66 -9.45 2.34
C GLY A 61 1.01 -7.96 2.38
N GLN A 62 0.52 -7.21 3.38
CA GLN A 62 1.10 -5.89 3.67
C GLN A 62 2.39 -6.06 4.45
N ASN A 63 3.44 -5.37 4.03
CA ASN A 63 4.63 -5.25 4.86
C ASN A 63 4.21 -4.66 6.21
N THR A 64 4.75 -5.16 7.32
CA THR A 64 4.39 -4.73 8.68
C THR A 64 2.93 -4.99 9.10
N TRP A 65 2.18 -5.87 8.41
CA TRP A 65 0.78 -6.20 8.77
C TRP A 65 0.57 -6.56 10.26
N ASN A 66 1.47 -7.37 10.83
CA ASN A 66 1.46 -7.80 12.23
C ASN A 66 2.49 -7.04 13.09
N HIS A 67 2.95 -5.88 12.63
CA HIS A 67 3.99 -5.15 13.32
C HIS A 67 3.49 -4.64 14.68
N ALA A 68 4.13 -5.14 15.73
CA ALA A 68 4.00 -4.66 17.09
C ALA A 68 5.41 -4.44 17.63
N CYS A 69 5.77 -3.20 17.96
CA CYS A 69 7.02 -2.90 18.64
C CYS A 69 6.77 -1.82 19.69
N ASN A 70 7.69 -1.63 20.64
CA ASN A 70 7.52 -0.64 21.69
C ASN A 70 7.42 0.81 21.16
N ASP A 71 7.92 1.08 19.95
CA ASP A 71 7.88 2.41 19.34
C ASP A 71 6.56 2.67 18.58
N CYS A 72 5.93 1.62 18.05
CA CYS A 72 4.67 1.70 17.30
C CYS A 72 3.45 1.37 18.16
N CYS A 73 3.65 0.90 19.39
CA CYS A 73 2.61 0.49 20.32
C CYS A 73 2.67 1.35 21.58
N TRP A 74 1.53 1.93 21.98
CA TRP A 74 1.42 2.60 23.27
C TRP A 74 0.68 1.72 24.26
N PHE A 75 1.14 1.75 25.51
CA PHE A 75 0.60 0.96 26.59
C PHE A 75 0.16 1.89 27.73
N ASN A 76 -1.11 1.83 28.11
CA ASN A 76 -1.58 2.47 29.32
C ASN A 76 -1.43 1.51 30.52
N LYS A 77 -0.76 1.99 31.58
CA LYS A 77 -0.62 1.27 32.87
C LYS A 77 -1.63 1.82 33.88
N ARG A 78 -2.31 0.92 34.60
CA ARG A 78 -3.10 1.28 35.78
C ARG A 78 -2.20 1.45 37.01
N GLU A 79 -2.78 2.03 38.06
CA GLU A 79 -2.16 2.15 39.38
C GLU A 79 -1.80 0.79 40.01
N ASP A 80 -2.49 -0.29 39.62
CA ASP A 80 -2.20 -1.68 40.06
C ASP A 80 -1.08 -2.37 39.25
N GLY A 81 -0.49 -1.67 38.26
CA GLY A 81 0.56 -2.19 37.39
C GLY A 81 0.06 -2.99 36.18
N MET A 82 -1.25 -3.21 36.01
CA MET A 82 -1.81 -3.93 34.86
C MET A 82 -1.87 -3.03 33.61
N ILE A 83 -1.49 -3.60 32.46
CA ILE A 83 -1.55 -2.96 31.14
C ILE A 83 -2.90 -3.29 30.50
N TYR A 84 -3.66 -2.29 30.03
CA TYR A 84 -5.05 -2.52 29.59
C TYR A 84 -5.48 -1.83 28.29
N GLU A 85 -4.61 -1.08 27.62
CA GLU A 85 -4.94 -0.53 26.31
C GLU A 85 -3.71 -0.59 25.42
N PHE A 86 -3.88 -1.28 24.28
CA PHE A 86 -2.90 -1.40 23.23
C PHE A 86 -3.49 -0.71 22.01
N GLY A 87 -2.96 0.45 21.68
CA GLY A 87 -3.14 0.98 20.34
C GLY A 87 -1.84 0.90 19.56
N PHE A 88 -1.97 0.81 18.24
CA PHE A 88 -0.84 0.68 17.33
C PHE A 88 -0.97 1.72 16.22
N LEU A 89 0.15 2.37 15.91
CA LEU A 89 0.32 3.20 14.73
C LEU A 89 1.70 2.87 14.19
N ILE A 90 1.75 2.31 12.99
CA ILE A 90 3.03 1.93 12.37
C ILE A 90 3.73 3.22 11.94
N ASN A 91 4.83 3.55 12.61
CA ASN A 91 5.69 4.66 12.20
C ASN A 91 6.49 4.24 10.95
N GLY A 92 6.54 5.13 9.95
CA GLY A 92 7.16 4.84 8.65
C GLY A 92 8.69 4.64 8.70
N ASP A 93 9.33 5.04 9.80
CA ASP A 93 10.75 4.88 10.10
C ASP A 93 11.04 3.67 11.02
N CYS A 94 10.02 2.89 11.40
CA CYS A 94 10.22 1.75 12.26
C CYS A 94 10.97 0.61 11.53
N THR A 95 12.21 0.38 11.95
CA THR A 95 13.10 -0.65 11.39
C THR A 95 13.01 -2.00 12.10
N HIS A 96 12.25 -2.07 13.21
CA HIS A 96 12.06 -3.29 13.98
C HIS A 96 11.19 -4.30 13.21
N LYS A 97 11.84 -5.17 12.43
CA LYS A 97 11.19 -6.34 11.83
C LYS A 97 10.97 -7.40 12.92
N LEU A 98 9.74 -7.42 13.44
CA LEU A 98 9.12 -8.51 14.19
C LEU A 98 9.74 -8.81 15.57
N PHE A 99 8.91 -8.83 16.61
CA PHE A 99 9.15 -9.78 17.69
C PHE A 99 9.09 -11.18 17.08
N PRO A 100 10.07 -12.06 17.34
CA PRO A 100 9.91 -13.47 16.99
C PRO A 100 8.68 -13.98 17.73
N MET A 101 7.73 -14.55 16.97
CA MET A 101 6.67 -15.38 17.57
C MET A 101 7.31 -16.56 18.29
#